data_AF-A0A316QDL9-F1
#
_entry.id   AF-A0A316QDL9-F1
#
_cell.length_a   1.000
_cell.length_b   1.000
_cell.length_c   1.000
_cell.angle_alpha   90.00
_cell.angle_beta   90.00
_cell.angle_gamma   90.00
#
_symmetry.space_group_name_H-M   'P 1'
#
loop_
_entity.id
_entity.type
_entity.pdbx_description
1 polymer ?
#
loop_
_entity_poly.entity_id
_entity_poly.type
_entity_poly.pdbx_seq_one_letter_code
_entity_poly.pdbx_strand_id
1 'polypeptide(L)'
;MKKMEGRAMLCLLLSAVLVIGTVIFGVRFVRDGDEWASFYANAHVYSGGKLAVGTVYDRNGEILLKNDSEGPHYNDDSVVRKATMQVVGDPDMNVSTGVNYAFRKEIIGYNILTGSNGFLFADNREVNLTIDAEVSGVAYEALGNRDGFVGVYNWKTGEIICMVSKPTYDPAYPEQAKDAESGSYINKVLSAAATPGSTFKLVTTAAAIENKPDLDSWSFRCSGTHIIDGEKVTCQSAHGNVDIYGALSKSCNCAYAALTLELGSDVMNSMVEQLRLTDSYDINGIKSMPGTFNFDTYNINLGWAGVGQFEDKVNPLSMMVYMGSIAGGGSAASPVLKMGSSSETVELIDSDTALKMDALMRNNVTSNYGDGNYPGLELRAKSGTAEGGPGRSPDAWFCGYSGDFAFVVCVEKGGYGSAVAGPVANKVLQAIAAK
;
A
#
# COMPACT_ATOMS: atom_id res chain seq x y z
N MET A 1 -58.73 6.11 46.49
CA MET A 1 -58.15 5.06 45.62
C MET A 1 -57.52 5.64 44.35
N LYS A 2 -58.25 6.37 43.48
CA LYS A 2 -57.70 6.95 42.22
C LYS A 2 -56.40 7.77 42.35
N LYS A 3 -56.23 8.54 43.43
CA LYS A 3 -54.98 9.30 43.71
C LYS A 3 -53.78 8.40 44.02
N MET A 4 -53.99 7.24 44.65
CA MET A 4 -52.90 6.29 44.94
C MET A 4 -52.50 5.51 43.69
N GLU A 5 -53.49 5.15 42.86
CA GLU A 5 -53.30 4.46 41.58
C GLU A 5 -52.52 5.31 40.57
N GLY A 6 -52.82 6.61 40.47
CA GLY A 6 -52.05 7.54 39.64
C GLY A 6 -50.60 7.72 40.09
N ARG A 7 -50.33 7.69 41.40
CA ARG A 7 -48.95 7.74 41.95
C ARG A 7 -48.18 6.45 41.67
N ALA A 8 -48.84 5.29 41.79
CA ALA A 8 -48.24 3.99 41.46
C ALA A 8 -47.88 3.90 39.96
N MET A 9 -48.78 4.33 39.07
CA MET A 9 -48.49 4.39 37.64
C MET A 9 -47.33 5.32 37.31
N LEU A 10 -47.23 6.49 37.97
CA LEU A 10 -46.09 7.38 37.79
C LEU A 10 -44.77 6.74 38.22
N CYS A 11 -44.73 6.04 39.36
CA CYS A 11 -43.53 5.33 39.81
C CYS A 11 -43.13 4.20 38.84
N LEU A 12 -44.10 3.47 38.30
CA LEU A 12 -43.85 2.44 37.28
C LEU A 12 -43.31 3.04 35.98
N LEU A 13 -43.84 4.18 35.55
CA LEU A 13 -43.36 4.90 34.37
C LEU A 13 -41.92 5.40 34.58
N LEU A 14 -41.61 6.01 35.72
CA LEU A 14 -40.25 6.45 36.04
C LEU A 14 -39.26 5.28 36.10
N SER A 15 -39.70 4.14 36.67
CA SER A 15 -38.89 2.92 36.70
C SER A 15 -38.65 2.37 35.29
N ALA A 16 -39.67 2.36 34.43
CA ALA A 16 -39.54 1.94 33.04
C ALA A 16 -38.59 2.87 32.26
N VAL A 17 -38.68 4.19 32.44
CA VAL A 17 -37.77 5.16 31.83
C VAL A 17 -36.33 4.93 32.29
N LEU A 18 -36.10 4.66 33.58
CA LEU A 18 -34.78 4.34 34.10
C LEU A 18 -34.22 3.05 33.50
N VAL A 19 -35.04 1.99 33.41
CA VAL A 19 -34.63 0.70 32.81
C VAL A 19 -34.29 0.90 31.33
N ILE A 20 -35.16 1.57 30.57
CA ILE A 20 -34.93 1.87 29.15
C ILE A 20 -33.65 2.70 28.99
N GLY A 21 -33.47 3.75 29.81
CA GLY A 21 -32.27 4.58 29.80
C GLY A 21 -31.01 3.78 30.11
N THR A 22 -31.07 2.84 31.05
CA THR A 22 -29.95 1.96 31.42
C THR A 22 -29.63 0.98 30.29
N VAL A 23 -30.63 0.43 29.61
CA VAL A 23 -30.43 -0.43 28.44
C VAL A 23 -29.80 0.37 27.29
N ILE A 24 -30.32 1.56 26.99
CA ILE A 24 -29.73 2.45 25.97
C ILE A 24 -28.29 2.79 26.32
N PHE A 25 -28.02 3.14 27.58
CA PHE A 25 -26.67 3.40 28.06
C PHE A 25 -25.77 2.17 27.92
N GLY A 26 -26.22 0.99 28.33
CA GLY A 26 -25.45 -0.26 28.22
C GLY A 26 -25.13 -0.61 26.77
N VAL A 27 -26.09 -0.46 25.85
CA VAL A 27 -25.86 -0.65 24.41
C VAL A 27 -24.84 0.36 23.88
N ARG A 28 -24.98 1.65 24.23
CA ARG A 28 -24.01 2.68 23.82
C ARG A 28 -22.64 2.47 24.44
N PHE A 29 -22.56 2.05 25.69
CA PHE A 29 -21.29 1.77 26.37
C PHE A 29 -20.55 0.61 25.70
N VAL A 30 -21.26 -0.45 25.34
CA VAL A 30 -20.67 -1.59 24.62
C VAL A 30 -20.23 -1.22 23.20
N ARG A 31 -20.99 -0.34 22.53
CA ARG A 31 -20.74 0.04 21.14
C ARG A 31 -19.70 1.17 20.98
N ASP A 32 -19.73 2.16 21.87
CA ASP A 32 -19.03 3.45 21.72
C ASP A 32 -18.02 3.70 22.87
N GLY A 33 -17.90 2.77 23.82
CA GLY A 33 -17.09 2.96 25.04
C GLY A 33 -15.59 3.15 24.77
N ASP A 34 -15.08 2.54 23.71
CA ASP A 34 -13.72 2.69 23.21
C ASP A 34 -13.47 4.08 22.58
N GLU A 35 -14.46 4.62 21.86
CA GLU A 35 -14.42 6.00 21.37
C GLU A 35 -14.43 7.01 22.51
N TRP A 36 -15.25 6.77 23.54
CA TRP A 36 -15.28 7.63 24.73
C TRP A 36 -13.96 7.58 25.50
N ALA A 37 -13.34 6.39 25.62
CA ALA A 37 -12.06 6.22 26.29
C ALA A 37 -10.88 6.82 25.50
N SER A 38 -10.94 6.79 24.16
CA SER A 38 -9.93 7.40 23.27
C SER A 38 -10.19 8.89 22.98
N PHE A 39 -11.17 9.52 23.63
CA PHE A 39 -11.43 10.94 23.47
C PHE A 39 -10.27 11.76 24.03
N TYR A 40 -9.80 12.77 23.27
CA TYR A 40 -8.60 13.56 23.58
C TYR A 40 -8.65 14.28 24.95
N ALA A 41 -9.85 14.48 25.52
CA ALA A 41 -10.01 15.06 26.85
C ALA A 41 -9.84 14.05 28.00
N ASN A 42 -9.58 12.77 27.71
CA ASN A 42 -9.31 11.76 28.71
C ASN A 42 -7.90 11.95 29.30
N ALA A 43 -7.83 12.67 30.43
CA ALA A 43 -6.57 12.98 31.12
C ALA A 43 -5.80 11.75 31.65
N HIS A 44 -6.38 10.55 31.62
CA HIS A 44 -5.67 9.31 32.00
C HIS A 44 -4.76 8.77 30.89
N VAL A 45 -5.03 9.13 29.64
CA VAL A 45 -4.31 8.62 28.46
C VAL A 45 -3.89 9.72 27.49
N TYR A 46 -4.30 10.97 27.76
CA TYR A 46 -3.87 12.17 27.04
C TYR A 46 -3.28 13.22 27.99
N SER A 47 -2.24 13.91 27.53
CA SER A 47 -1.62 15.06 28.17
C SER A 47 -1.46 16.17 27.12
N GLY A 48 -2.01 17.36 27.37
CA GLY A 48 -1.95 18.47 26.41
C GLY A 48 -2.59 18.17 25.04
N GLY A 49 -3.55 17.25 24.97
CA GLY A 49 -4.19 16.80 23.72
C GLY A 49 -3.42 15.74 22.95
N LYS A 50 -2.26 15.29 23.46
CA LYS A 50 -1.42 14.24 22.87
C LYS A 50 -1.54 12.94 23.64
N LEU A 51 -1.43 11.82 22.95
CA LEU A 51 -1.36 10.50 23.58
C LEU A 51 -0.20 10.49 24.58
N ALA A 52 -0.48 10.01 25.79
CA ALA A 52 0.45 10.03 26.90
C ALA A 52 0.80 8.63 27.41
N VAL A 53 0.45 7.59 26.65
CA VAL A 53 0.67 6.19 27.04
C VAL A 53 0.94 5.32 25.82
N GLY A 54 1.71 4.26 26.05
CA GLY A 54 1.93 3.15 25.12
C GLY A 54 3.22 3.23 24.33
N THR A 55 3.62 2.10 23.78
CA THR A 55 4.91 1.93 23.07
C THR A 55 4.70 1.09 21.82
N VAL A 56 5.34 1.50 20.73
CA VAL A 56 5.29 0.86 19.43
C VAL A 56 6.66 0.32 19.12
N TYR A 57 6.74 -0.98 18.87
CA TYR A 57 7.98 -1.68 18.52
C TYR A 57 7.95 -2.13 17.08
N ASP A 58 9.11 -2.18 16.46
CA ASP A 58 9.33 -2.86 15.19
C ASP A 58 9.35 -4.39 15.39
N ARG A 59 9.53 -5.15 14.30
CA ARG A 59 9.54 -6.63 14.35
C ARG A 59 10.71 -7.23 15.12
N ASN A 60 11.77 -6.45 15.35
CA ASN A 60 12.99 -6.87 16.03
C ASN A 60 13.02 -6.40 17.49
N GLY A 61 11.98 -5.72 17.96
CA GLY A 61 11.88 -5.18 19.32
C GLY A 61 12.49 -3.79 19.49
N GLU A 62 12.84 -3.09 18.40
CA GLU A 62 13.31 -1.71 18.44
C GLU A 62 12.13 -0.77 18.69
N ILE A 63 12.30 0.20 19.60
CA ILE A 63 11.26 1.19 19.89
C ILE A 63 11.18 2.18 18.73
N LEU A 64 10.04 2.22 18.04
CA LEU A 64 9.78 3.23 17.00
C LEU A 64 9.16 4.50 17.59
N LEU A 65 8.31 4.32 18.60
CA LEU A 65 7.60 5.41 19.27
C LEU A 65 7.21 4.98 20.70
N LYS A 66 7.36 5.89 21.65
CA LYS A 66 6.87 5.76 23.03
C LYS A 66 6.13 7.02 23.43
N ASN A 67 4.91 6.90 23.92
CA ASN A 67 4.14 8.04 24.41
C ASN A 67 4.16 8.07 25.96
N ASP A 68 4.43 9.24 26.53
CA ASP A 68 4.32 9.51 27.97
C ASP A 68 3.71 10.89 28.25
N SER A 69 3.73 11.33 29.52
CA SER A 69 3.14 12.62 29.92
C SER A 69 3.72 13.85 29.20
N GLU A 70 4.92 13.75 28.63
CA GLU A 70 5.57 14.81 27.84
C GLU A 70 5.22 14.74 26.36
N GLY A 71 4.59 13.64 25.92
CA GLY A 71 4.14 13.40 24.55
C GLY A 71 4.89 12.23 23.89
N PRO A 72 4.96 12.22 22.54
CA PRO A 72 5.61 11.17 21.77
C PRO A 72 7.13 11.34 21.74
N HIS A 73 7.84 10.26 22.11
CA HIS A 73 9.28 10.08 21.99
C HIS A 73 9.55 9.04 20.90
N TYR A 74 10.17 9.47 19.81
CA TYR A 74 10.47 8.61 18.66
C TYR A 74 11.84 7.93 18.83
N ASN A 75 12.14 6.94 17.97
CA ASN A 75 13.43 6.24 17.94
C ASN A 75 14.64 7.21 17.98
N ASP A 76 15.75 6.82 18.61
CA ASP A 76 16.94 7.68 18.75
C ASP A 76 17.66 7.96 17.41
N ASP A 77 17.51 7.08 16.42
CA ASP A 77 18.08 7.25 15.09
C ASP A 77 17.18 8.13 14.20
N SER A 78 17.71 9.28 13.76
CA SER A 78 17.00 10.23 12.90
C SER A 78 16.56 9.66 11.55
N VAL A 79 17.32 8.71 10.98
CA VAL A 79 16.99 8.05 9.72
C VAL A 79 15.77 7.16 9.94
N VAL A 80 15.77 6.36 11.01
CA VAL A 80 14.62 5.51 11.38
C VAL A 80 13.39 6.36 11.64
N ARG A 81 13.48 7.42 12.46
CA ARG A 81 12.34 8.32 12.74
C ARG A 81 11.68 8.85 11.49
N LYS A 82 12.48 9.36 10.54
CA LYS A 82 11.98 9.91 9.27
C LYS A 82 11.43 8.83 8.36
N ALA A 83 12.07 7.66 8.33
CA ALA A 83 11.64 6.51 7.54
C ALA A 83 10.28 5.96 7.99
N THR A 84 10.04 5.94 9.30
CA THR A 84 8.82 5.37 9.89
C THR A 84 7.78 6.42 10.30
N MET A 85 7.99 7.71 10.03
CA MET A 85 7.10 8.78 10.48
C MET A 85 5.64 8.53 10.05
N GLN A 86 5.39 8.21 8.78
CA GLN A 86 4.02 7.93 8.31
C GLN A 86 3.52 6.52 8.68
N VAL A 87 4.35 5.68 9.29
CA VAL A 87 3.95 4.41 9.90
C VAL A 87 3.47 4.64 11.32
N VAL A 88 4.28 5.29 12.16
CA VAL A 88 3.93 5.48 13.59
C VAL A 88 3.01 6.67 13.84
N GLY A 89 3.07 7.68 12.96
CA GLY A 89 2.33 8.92 13.04
C GLY A 89 3.17 10.10 13.55
N ASP A 90 2.60 11.30 13.48
CA ASP A 90 3.21 12.54 13.95
C ASP A 90 2.65 12.99 15.31
N PRO A 91 3.28 13.99 15.97
CA PRO A 91 2.88 14.41 17.31
C PRO A 91 1.47 14.98 17.42
N ASP A 92 0.92 15.48 16.32
CA ASP A 92 -0.38 16.16 16.30
C ASP A 92 -1.45 15.27 15.61
N MET A 93 -1.12 14.00 15.33
CA MET A 93 -2.02 13.00 14.73
C MET A 93 -2.60 13.40 13.36
N ASN A 94 -1.84 14.16 12.57
CA ASN A 94 -2.17 14.50 11.18
C ASN A 94 -2.06 13.30 10.23
N VAL A 95 -1.18 12.33 10.53
CA VAL A 95 -1.11 11.06 9.78
C VAL A 95 -2.20 10.12 10.27
N SER A 96 -3.37 10.15 9.62
CA SER A 96 -4.53 9.34 9.99
C SER A 96 -4.33 7.83 9.81
N THR A 97 -3.36 7.39 9.00
CA THR A 97 -2.99 5.98 8.86
C THR A 97 -1.90 5.56 9.85
N GLY A 98 -1.31 6.50 10.59
CA GLY A 98 -0.25 6.22 11.54
C GLY A 98 -0.78 5.46 12.76
N VAL A 99 0.06 4.61 13.36
CA VAL A 99 -0.27 3.78 14.52
C VAL A 99 -0.88 4.60 15.66
N ASN A 100 -0.35 5.79 15.95
CA ASN A 100 -0.90 6.70 16.97
C ASN A 100 -2.37 7.08 16.76
N TYR A 101 -2.84 7.12 15.51
CA TYR A 101 -4.23 7.43 15.20
C TYR A 101 -5.06 6.17 14.99
N ALA A 102 -4.58 5.28 14.11
CA ALA A 102 -5.30 4.11 13.64
C ALA A 102 -5.45 3.04 14.73
N PHE A 103 -4.41 2.83 15.55
CA PHE A 103 -4.39 1.82 16.62
C PHE A 103 -4.53 2.43 18.01
N ARG A 104 -5.02 3.68 18.11
CA ARG A 104 -5.19 4.40 19.38
C ARG A 104 -5.90 3.58 20.46
N LYS A 105 -6.90 2.78 20.09
CA LYS A 105 -7.70 1.95 21.00
C LYS A 105 -6.85 0.90 21.72
N GLU A 106 -5.90 0.32 20.99
CA GLU A 106 -4.96 -0.68 21.51
C GLU A 106 -3.85 -0.02 22.34
N ILE A 107 -3.31 1.10 21.84
CA ILE A 107 -2.26 1.87 22.53
C ILE A 107 -2.71 2.35 23.92
N ILE A 108 -3.96 2.81 24.06
CA ILE A 108 -4.49 3.24 25.36
C ILE A 108 -4.81 2.07 26.31
N GLY A 109 -4.77 0.83 25.81
CA GLY A 109 -5.13 -0.37 26.55
C GLY A 109 -6.59 -0.39 26.99
N TYR A 110 -7.51 0.05 26.11
CA TYR A 110 -8.93 0.07 26.45
C TYR A 110 -9.48 -1.35 26.55
N ASN A 111 -10.18 -1.63 27.65
CA ASN A 111 -10.91 -2.85 27.87
C ASN A 111 -12.31 -2.51 28.39
N ILE A 112 -13.34 -3.19 27.88
CA ILE A 112 -14.73 -2.90 28.23
C ILE A 112 -15.04 -3.08 29.74
N LEU A 113 -14.28 -3.94 30.43
CA LEU A 113 -14.45 -4.23 31.86
C LEU A 113 -13.65 -3.28 32.75
N THR A 114 -12.45 -2.89 32.34
CA THR A 114 -11.48 -2.14 33.18
C THR A 114 -11.29 -0.69 32.71
N GLY A 115 -11.90 -0.30 31.58
CA GLY A 115 -11.74 1.00 30.95
C GLY A 115 -10.33 1.19 30.40
N SER A 116 -9.77 2.40 30.49
CA SER A 116 -8.36 2.70 30.17
C SER A 116 -7.43 2.61 31.38
N ASN A 117 -7.95 2.17 32.53
CA ASN A 117 -7.21 2.06 33.80
C ASN A 117 -6.42 0.75 33.84
N GLY A 118 -5.28 0.72 33.16
CA GLY A 118 -4.27 -0.36 33.26
C GLY A 118 -3.59 -0.51 34.63
N PHE A 119 -4.19 0.00 35.71
CA PHE A 119 -3.60 -0.03 37.06
C PHE A 119 -3.94 -1.31 37.85
N LEU A 120 -5.01 -2.02 37.48
CA LEU A 120 -5.45 -3.24 38.17
C LEU A 120 -5.08 -4.54 37.45
N PHE A 121 -4.86 -4.47 36.14
CA PHE A 121 -4.54 -5.61 35.27
C PHE A 121 -3.55 -5.08 34.22
N ALA A 122 -2.36 -5.67 34.15
CA ALA A 122 -1.27 -5.25 33.28
C ALA A 122 -1.62 -5.50 31.80
N ASP A 123 -2.50 -4.67 31.25
CA ASP A 123 -2.92 -4.79 29.86
C ASP A 123 -1.91 -4.05 28.96
N ASN A 124 -1.33 -4.83 28.04
CA ASN A 124 -0.29 -4.48 27.08
C ASN A 124 -0.63 -3.19 26.32
N ARG A 125 -0.02 -2.08 26.73
CA ARG A 125 0.01 -0.82 25.95
C ARG A 125 1.13 -0.87 24.90
N GLU A 126 1.41 -2.06 24.39
CA GLU A 126 2.50 -2.34 23.47
C GLU A 126 1.92 -2.80 22.13
N VAL A 127 2.35 -2.15 21.05
CA VAL A 127 1.99 -2.52 19.68
C VAL A 127 3.25 -3.00 18.97
N ASN A 128 3.29 -4.27 18.60
CA ASN A 128 4.39 -4.86 17.84
C ASN A 128 4.04 -4.86 16.35
N LEU A 129 4.82 -4.13 15.55
CA LEU A 129 4.63 -4.02 14.11
C LEU A 129 5.46 -5.06 13.34
N THR A 130 5.03 -5.38 12.14
CA THR A 130 5.73 -6.23 11.17
C THR A 130 6.89 -5.51 10.46
N ILE A 131 6.93 -4.17 10.62
CA ILE A 131 7.91 -3.26 10.04
C ILE A 131 9.30 -3.55 10.59
N ASP A 132 10.30 -3.48 9.73
CA ASP A 132 11.71 -3.53 10.09
C ASP A 132 12.31 -2.12 10.02
N ALA A 133 12.77 -1.61 11.16
CA ALA A 133 13.28 -0.25 11.30
C ALA A 133 14.51 0.01 10.43
N GLU A 134 15.43 -0.96 10.39
CA GLU A 134 16.69 -0.86 9.65
C GLU A 134 16.45 -0.90 8.14
N VAL A 135 15.60 -1.83 7.66
CA VAL A 135 15.22 -1.90 6.25
C VAL A 135 14.50 -0.63 5.82
N SER A 136 13.64 -0.08 6.67
CA SER A 136 12.97 1.20 6.42
C SER A 136 13.98 2.35 6.34
N GLY A 137 14.99 2.36 7.21
CA GLY A 137 16.10 3.32 7.14
C GLY A 137 16.87 3.25 5.82
N VAL A 138 17.24 2.04 5.38
CA VAL A 138 17.89 1.81 4.07
C VAL A 138 17.02 2.30 2.92
N ALA A 139 15.70 2.04 2.96
CA ALA A 139 14.76 2.52 1.95
C ALA A 139 14.70 4.06 1.90
N TYR A 140 14.63 4.70 3.07
CA TYR A 140 14.65 6.16 3.19
C TYR A 140 15.93 6.75 2.59
N GLU A 141 17.09 6.21 2.94
CA GLU A 141 18.38 6.69 2.40
C GLU A 141 18.52 6.42 0.90
N ALA A 142 18.06 5.27 0.43
CA ALA A 142 18.08 4.91 -0.98
C ALA A 142 17.27 5.90 -1.84
N LEU A 143 16.14 6.41 -1.34
CA LEU A 143 15.38 7.47 -2.00
C LEU A 143 16.16 8.81 -2.04
N GLY A 144 17.06 9.08 -1.11
CA GLY A 144 17.80 10.35 -1.04
C GLY A 144 16.86 11.54 -0.88
N ASN A 145 17.11 12.67 -1.55
CA ASN A 145 16.24 13.85 -1.46
C ASN A 145 15.04 13.81 -2.44
N ARG A 146 14.65 12.63 -2.91
CA ARG A 146 13.62 12.47 -3.94
C ARG A 146 12.31 12.00 -3.31
N ASP A 147 11.21 12.58 -3.78
CA ASP A 147 9.87 12.16 -3.42
C ASP A 147 9.56 10.78 -4.01
N GLY A 148 8.68 10.04 -3.35
CA GLY A 148 8.28 8.70 -3.79
C GLY A 148 7.95 7.79 -2.63
N PHE A 149 8.00 6.50 -2.88
CA PHE A 149 7.71 5.48 -1.88
C PHE A 149 8.42 4.16 -2.15
N VAL A 150 8.57 3.39 -1.07
CA VAL A 150 9.07 2.02 -1.08
C VAL A 150 8.14 1.17 -0.22
N GLY A 151 7.53 0.16 -0.83
CA GLY A 151 6.77 -0.90 -0.16
C GLY A 151 7.46 -2.24 -0.34
N VAL A 152 7.57 -3.01 0.75
CA VAL A 152 7.96 -4.43 0.69
C VAL A 152 7.10 -5.21 1.69
N TYR A 153 6.56 -6.34 1.26
CA TYR A 153 5.84 -7.26 2.15
C TYR A 153 6.18 -8.72 1.85
N ASN A 154 5.99 -9.57 2.85
CA ASN A 154 6.12 -11.01 2.70
C ASN A 154 4.81 -11.59 2.15
N TRP A 155 4.82 -12.12 0.92
CA TRP A 155 3.61 -12.58 0.27
C TRP A 155 3.04 -13.88 0.86
N LYS A 156 3.81 -14.62 1.65
CA LYS A 156 3.35 -15.84 2.34
C LYS A 156 2.61 -15.53 3.64
N THR A 157 3.07 -14.52 4.38
CA THR A 157 2.55 -14.21 5.72
C THR A 157 1.66 -12.97 5.74
N GLY A 158 1.77 -12.11 4.73
CA GLY A 158 1.10 -10.82 4.67
C GLY A 158 1.85 -9.72 5.43
N GLU A 159 2.93 -10.06 6.14
CA GLU A 159 3.67 -9.09 6.95
C GLU A 159 4.27 -7.97 6.10
N ILE A 160 3.91 -6.73 6.39
CA ILE A 160 4.50 -5.58 5.74
C ILE A 160 5.85 -5.23 6.40
N ILE A 161 6.93 -5.40 5.64
CA ILE A 161 8.29 -5.23 6.14
C ILE A 161 8.74 -3.77 6.08
N CYS A 162 8.34 -3.05 5.03
CA CYS A 162 8.77 -1.67 4.79
C CYS A 162 7.63 -0.87 4.12
N MET A 163 7.35 0.33 4.63
CA MET A 163 6.47 1.33 4.01
C MET A 163 7.03 2.73 4.22
N VAL A 164 7.94 3.15 3.33
CA VAL A 164 8.56 4.47 3.39
C VAL A 164 7.92 5.39 2.36
N SER A 165 7.64 6.63 2.74
CA SER A 165 7.13 7.68 1.85
C SER A 165 7.94 8.97 1.99
N LYS A 166 8.15 9.66 0.86
CA LYS A 166 8.73 11.01 0.77
C LYS A 166 7.81 11.93 -0.05
N PRO A 167 7.67 13.22 0.32
CA PRO A 167 8.43 13.92 1.37
C PRO A 167 8.02 13.48 2.78
N THR A 168 8.86 13.82 3.76
CA THR A 168 8.66 13.57 5.19
C THR A 168 9.51 14.56 5.97
N TYR A 169 9.30 14.66 7.29
CA TYR A 169 10.12 15.45 8.21
C TYR A 169 10.47 14.62 9.43
N ASP A 170 11.40 15.10 10.26
CA ASP A 170 11.74 14.39 11.50
C ASP A 170 10.71 14.71 12.59
N PRO A 171 9.91 13.73 13.04
CA PRO A 171 8.82 13.98 13.98
C PRO A 171 9.31 14.34 15.40
N ALA A 172 10.61 14.16 15.71
CA ALA A 172 11.21 14.67 16.96
C ALA A 172 11.33 16.20 16.98
N TYR A 173 11.18 16.86 15.84
CA TYR A 173 11.30 18.31 15.66
C TYR A 173 9.98 18.89 15.12
N PRO A 174 8.93 18.97 15.96
CA PRO A 174 7.57 19.33 15.53
C PRO A 174 7.47 20.73 14.92
N GLU A 175 8.43 21.62 15.16
CA GLU A 175 8.51 22.90 14.47
C GLU A 175 8.66 22.75 12.94
N GLN A 176 9.26 21.66 12.47
CA GLN A 176 9.39 21.35 11.04
C GLN A 176 8.03 21.06 10.39
N ALA A 177 7.01 20.67 11.18
CA ALA A 177 5.65 20.42 10.69
C ALA A 177 5.02 21.67 10.05
N LYS A 178 5.44 22.88 10.46
CA LYS A 178 4.95 24.15 9.92
C LYS A 178 5.39 24.39 8.47
N ASP A 179 6.54 23.85 8.11
CA ASP A 179 7.16 23.96 6.79
C ASP A 179 7.07 22.63 6.02
N ALA A 180 6.26 21.68 6.52
CA ALA A 180 6.13 20.36 5.91
C ALA A 180 5.58 20.48 4.48
N GLU A 181 6.30 19.87 3.54
CA GLU A 181 5.89 19.84 2.15
C GLU A 181 4.57 19.10 1.96
N SER A 182 3.82 19.47 0.94
CA SER A 182 2.57 18.78 0.59
C SER A 182 2.81 17.29 0.40
N GLY A 183 1.98 16.46 1.03
CA GLY A 183 2.12 15.01 1.01
C GLY A 183 2.99 14.42 2.12
N SER A 184 3.62 15.24 2.98
CA SER A 184 4.47 14.75 4.09
C SER A 184 3.72 13.84 5.06
N TYR A 185 2.41 14.07 5.26
CA TYR A 185 1.56 13.29 6.14
C TYR A 185 0.91 12.07 5.47
N ILE A 186 1.19 11.83 4.18
CA ILE A 186 0.56 10.77 3.41
C ILE A 186 1.49 9.56 3.34
N ASN A 187 1.05 8.43 3.89
CA ASN A 187 1.65 7.15 3.60
C ASN A 187 1.25 6.74 2.18
N LYS A 188 2.12 7.02 1.19
CA LYS A 188 1.82 6.80 -0.22
C LYS A 188 1.64 5.32 -0.56
N VAL A 189 2.26 4.40 0.18
CA VAL A 189 2.05 2.96 -0.05
C VAL A 189 0.59 2.57 0.21
N LEU A 190 -0.02 3.12 1.26
CA LEU A 190 -1.40 2.83 1.66
C LEU A 190 -2.42 3.73 0.96
N SER A 191 -2.10 5.00 0.75
CA SER A 191 -3.09 6.03 0.45
C SER A 191 -2.95 6.69 -0.92
N ALA A 192 -1.87 6.43 -1.67
CA ALA A 192 -1.73 6.99 -3.00
C ALA A 192 -2.61 6.25 -4.02
N ALA A 193 -3.10 7.00 -5.01
CA ALA A 193 -3.62 6.50 -6.26
C ALA A 193 -2.69 7.04 -7.36
N ALA A 194 -1.74 6.23 -7.81
CA ALA A 194 -0.63 6.68 -8.63
C ALA A 194 -0.68 6.06 -10.03
N THR A 195 -0.29 6.82 -11.06
CA THR A 195 -0.30 6.29 -12.42
C THR A 195 0.78 5.20 -12.56
N PRO A 196 0.40 3.96 -12.93
CA PRO A 196 1.34 2.84 -12.93
C PRO A 196 2.37 2.92 -14.06
N GLY A 197 2.01 3.53 -15.19
CA GLY A 197 2.82 3.47 -16.40
C GLY A 197 3.05 2.01 -16.81
N SER A 198 4.23 1.72 -17.38
CA SER A 198 4.53 0.39 -17.92
C SER A 198 4.56 -0.77 -16.92
N THR A 199 4.40 -0.56 -15.61
CA THR A 199 4.15 -1.68 -14.68
C THR A 199 2.76 -2.29 -14.90
N PHE A 200 1.79 -1.51 -15.35
CA PHE A 200 0.43 -1.98 -15.68
C PHE A 200 0.40 -3.01 -16.82
N LYS A 201 1.43 -3.04 -17.66
CA LYS A 201 1.59 -4.08 -18.68
C LYS A 201 1.58 -5.49 -18.10
N LEU A 202 1.92 -5.66 -16.82
CA LEU A 202 1.77 -6.95 -16.13
C LEU A 202 0.29 -7.34 -15.98
N VAL A 203 -0.61 -6.38 -15.78
CA VAL A 203 -2.06 -6.59 -15.75
C VAL A 203 -2.58 -6.97 -17.13
N THR A 204 -2.22 -6.18 -18.15
CA THR A 204 -2.58 -6.45 -19.55
C THR A 204 -2.05 -7.80 -20.04
N THR A 205 -0.86 -8.20 -19.58
CA THR A 205 -0.31 -9.52 -19.90
C THR A 205 -1.07 -10.65 -19.21
N ALA A 206 -1.47 -10.52 -17.94
CA ALA A 206 -2.32 -11.51 -17.31
C ALA A 206 -3.68 -11.64 -18.03
N ALA A 207 -4.32 -10.50 -18.37
CA ALA A 207 -5.52 -10.48 -19.19
C ALA A 207 -5.33 -11.24 -20.52
N ALA A 208 -4.22 -11.00 -21.20
CA ALA A 208 -3.89 -11.67 -22.45
C ALA A 208 -3.68 -13.18 -22.27
N ILE A 209 -2.99 -13.60 -21.21
CA ILE A 209 -2.74 -15.03 -20.96
C ILE A 209 -4.06 -15.79 -20.77
N GLU A 210 -5.02 -15.19 -20.05
CA GLU A 210 -6.29 -15.85 -19.74
C GLU A 210 -7.31 -15.76 -20.87
N ASN A 211 -7.28 -14.70 -21.68
CA ASN A 211 -8.36 -14.41 -22.64
C ASN A 211 -7.94 -14.47 -24.11
N LYS A 212 -6.65 -14.70 -24.41
CA LYS A 212 -6.16 -14.80 -25.80
C LYS A 212 -5.55 -16.19 -26.07
N PRO A 213 -6.33 -17.16 -26.56
CA PRO A 213 -5.87 -18.54 -26.79
C PRO A 213 -4.68 -18.67 -27.77
N ASP A 214 -4.53 -17.72 -28.69
CA ASP A 214 -3.46 -17.69 -29.69
C ASP A 214 -2.23 -16.87 -29.26
N LEU A 215 -2.16 -16.44 -27.99
CA LEU A 215 -1.08 -15.58 -27.47
C LEU A 215 0.33 -16.12 -27.73
N ASP A 216 0.55 -17.44 -27.67
CA ASP A 216 1.86 -18.05 -27.92
C ASP A 216 2.34 -17.92 -29.37
N SER A 217 1.40 -17.76 -30.30
CA SER A 217 1.69 -17.49 -31.72
C SER A 217 1.55 -16.00 -32.09
N TRP A 218 1.12 -15.17 -31.13
CA TRP A 218 0.88 -13.76 -31.37
C TRP A 218 2.20 -13.02 -31.60
N SER A 219 2.17 -12.09 -32.56
CA SER A 219 3.30 -11.20 -32.82
C SER A 219 2.83 -9.84 -33.31
N PHE A 220 3.64 -8.82 -33.04
CA PHE A 220 3.38 -7.45 -33.44
C PHE A 220 4.64 -6.81 -34.03
N ARG A 221 4.50 -6.11 -35.16
CA ARG A 221 5.61 -5.36 -35.78
C ARG A 221 5.62 -3.91 -35.30
N CYS A 222 6.50 -3.61 -34.34
CA CYS A 222 6.71 -2.26 -33.85
C CYS A 222 7.68 -1.47 -34.73
N SER A 223 7.17 -0.45 -35.42
CA SER A 223 7.95 0.55 -36.16
C SER A 223 8.34 1.78 -35.33
N GLY A 224 8.09 1.74 -34.01
CA GLY A 224 8.27 2.86 -33.08
C GLY A 224 7.03 3.73 -32.91
N THR A 225 6.03 3.58 -33.77
CA THR A 225 4.74 4.25 -33.67
C THR A 225 3.63 3.32 -34.18
N HIS A 226 2.50 3.33 -33.50
CA HIS A 226 1.28 2.65 -33.93
C HIS A 226 0.16 3.69 -34.03
N ILE A 227 -0.58 3.66 -35.15
CA ILE A 227 -1.67 4.61 -35.39
C ILE A 227 -2.98 3.91 -35.05
N ILE A 228 -3.74 4.52 -34.14
CA ILE A 228 -5.07 4.08 -33.73
C ILE A 228 -6.01 5.26 -33.97
N ASP A 229 -7.01 5.09 -34.83
CA ASP A 229 -8.00 6.12 -35.17
C ASP A 229 -7.42 7.49 -35.59
N GLY A 230 -6.24 7.47 -36.23
CA GLY A 230 -5.54 8.67 -36.69
C GLY A 230 -4.59 9.29 -35.66
N GLU A 231 -4.60 8.81 -34.42
CA GLU A 231 -3.71 9.23 -33.33
C GLU A 231 -2.55 8.24 -33.11
N LYS A 232 -1.49 8.68 -32.42
CA LYS A 232 -0.23 7.93 -32.30
C LYS A 232 -0.02 7.41 -30.89
N VAL A 233 0.24 6.10 -30.78
CA VAL A 233 0.94 5.50 -29.64
C VAL A 233 2.42 5.36 -30.00
N THR A 234 3.30 5.93 -29.19
CA THR A 234 4.74 5.98 -29.46
C THR A 234 5.55 5.08 -28.54
N CYS A 235 6.59 4.46 -29.10
CA CYS A 235 7.68 3.85 -28.36
C CYS A 235 8.92 4.74 -28.43
N GLN A 236 9.86 4.57 -27.49
CA GLN A 236 11.15 5.27 -27.50
C GLN A 236 12.01 4.90 -28.72
N SER A 237 11.80 3.69 -29.27
CA SER A 237 12.46 3.23 -30.48
C SER A 237 11.58 2.20 -31.21
N ALA A 238 11.95 1.85 -32.44
CA ALA A 238 11.35 0.73 -33.16
C ALA A 238 11.90 -0.59 -32.62
N HIS A 239 11.01 -1.51 -32.23
CA HIS A 239 11.41 -2.80 -31.65
C HIS A 239 11.46 -3.96 -32.64
N GLY A 240 11.00 -3.75 -33.87
CA GLY A 240 10.86 -4.80 -34.89
C GLY A 240 9.67 -5.70 -34.58
N ASN A 241 9.74 -6.96 -35.04
CA ASN A 241 8.76 -7.96 -34.66
C ASN A 241 9.01 -8.37 -33.20
N VAL A 242 7.95 -8.35 -32.40
CA VAL A 242 7.96 -8.80 -31.00
C VAL A 242 6.81 -9.78 -30.78
N ASP A 243 7.08 -10.86 -30.07
CA ASP A 243 6.07 -11.70 -29.42
C ASP A 243 5.75 -11.10 -28.02
N ILE A 244 4.97 -11.81 -27.19
CA ILE A 244 4.63 -11.33 -25.84
C ILE A 244 5.88 -11.16 -24.94
N TYR A 245 6.87 -12.05 -25.06
CA TYR A 245 8.12 -11.97 -24.32
C TYR A 245 8.95 -10.73 -24.72
N GLY A 246 9.08 -10.50 -26.02
CA GLY A 246 9.76 -9.34 -26.59
C GLY A 246 9.00 -8.04 -26.32
N ALA A 247 7.67 -8.07 -26.32
CA ALA A 247 6.84 -6.91 -26.05
C ALA A 247 6.98 -6.46 -24.59
N LEU A 248 6.91 -7.38 -23.62
CA LEU A 248 7.09 -7.06 -22.20
C LEU A 248 8.52 -6.62 -21.91
N SER A 249 9.51 -7.36 -22.42
CA SER A 249 10.93 -7.10 -22.14
C SER A 249 11.37 -5.75 -22.69
N LYS A 250 11.05 -5.45 -23.96
CA LYS A 250 11.32 -4.13 -24.56
C LYS A 250 10.32 -3.05 -24.12
N SER A 251 9.36 -3.39 -23.25
CA SER A 251 8.31 -2.51 -22.76
C SER A 251 7.58 -1.78 -23.90
N CYS A 252 7.22 -2.49 -24.96
CA CYS A 252 6.73 -1.92 -26.22
C CYS A 252 5.29 -1.37 -26.12
N ASN A 253 5.13 -0.04 -25.96
CA ASN A 253 3.83 0.63 -25.91
C ASN A 253 2.93 0.28 -27.11
N CYS A 254 3.46 0.33 -28.33
CA CYS A 254 2.70 0.02 -29.54
C CYS A 254 2.11 -1.41 -29.53
N ALA A 255 2.86 -2.38 -29.00
CA ALA A 255 2.43 -3.77 -28.96
C ALA A 255 1.35 -3.96 -27.89
N TYR A 256 1.50 -3.33 -26.73
CA TYR A 256 0.50 -3.38 -25.66
C TYR A 256 -0.78 -2.63 -26.01
N ALA A 257 -0.70 -1.50 -26.70
CA ALA A 257 -1.89 -0.80 -27.19
C ALA A 257 -2.68 -1.69 -28.16
N ALA A 258 -2.01 -2.31 -29.13
CA ALA A 258 -2.66 -3.25 -30.06
C ALA A 258 -3.26 -4.46 -29.33
N LEU A 259 -2.50 -5.07 -28.42
CA LEU A 259 -2.96 -6.22 -27.63
C LEU A 259 -4.19 -5.86 -26.77
N THR A 260 -4.22 -4.66 -26.19
CA THR A 260 -5.36 -4.19 -25.39
C THR A 260 -6.61 -4.01 -26.25
N LEU A 261 -6.47 -3.52 -27.48
CA LEU A 261 -7.59 -3.42 -28.43
C LEU A 261 -8.12 -4.80 -28.84
N GLU A 262 -7.24 -5.79 -28.99
CA GLU A 262 -7.66 -7.18 -29.27
C GLU A 262 -8.42 -7.80 -28.08
N LEU A 263 -8.07 -7.45 -26.85
CA LEU A 263 -8.74 -7.93 -25.62
C LEU A 263 -10.07 -7.21 -25.38
N GLY A 264 -10.12 -5.90 -25.62
CA GLY A 264 -11.29 -5.07 -25.38
C GLY A 264 -11.44 -4.59 -23.93
N SER A 265 -12.29 -3.58 -23.75
CA SER A 265 -12.52 -2.92 -22.45
C SER A 265 -13.10 -3.85 -21.39
N ASP A 266 -14.04 -4.73 -21.74
CA ASP A 266 -14.71 -5.62 -20.78
C ASP A 266 -13.71 -6.61 -20.13
N VAL A 267 -12.78 -7.14 -20.91
CA VAL A 267 -11.72 -8.04 -20.42
C VAL A 267 -10.78 -7.27 -19.48
N MET A 268 -10.42 -6.03 -19.83
CA MET A 268 -9.55 -5.21 -18.98
C MET A 268 -10.23 -4.80 -17.66
N ASN A 269 -11.51 -4.43 -17.70
CA ASN A 269 -12.32 -4.18 -16.49
C ASN A 269 -12.37 -5.42 -15.59
N SER A 270 -12.71 -6.57 -16.18
CA SER A 270 -12.78 -7.83 -15.44
C SER A 270 -11.44 -8.20 -14.81
N MET A 271 -10.33 -7.96 -15.52
CA MET A 271 -8.99 -8.26 -15.01
C MET A 271 -8.61 -7.35 -13.82
N VAL A 272 -8.87 -6.04 -13.86
CA VAL A 272 -8.53 -5.17 -12.71
C VAL A 272 -9.37 -5.48 -11.48
N GLU A 273 -10.61 -5.93 -11.65
CA GLU A 273 -11.49 -6.42 -10.58
C GLU A 273 -10.99 -7.77 -10.02
N GLN A 274 -10.66 -8.73 -10.90
CA GLN A 274 -10.13 -10.04 -10.52
C GLN A 274 -8.82 -9.92 -9.72
N LEU A 275 -7.93 -9.02 -10.15
CA LEU A 275 -6.69 -8.70 -9.44
C LEU A 275 -6.90 -7.83 -8.18
N ARG A 276 -8.15 -7.45 -7.87
CA ARG A 276 -8.53 -6.60 -6.73
C ARG A 276 -7.78 -5.27 -6.70
N LEU A 277 -7.49 -4.71 -7.87
CA LEU A 277 -6.82 -3.41 -7.98
C LEU A 277 -7.78 -2.25 -7.70
N THR A 278 -9.09 -2.48 -7.83
CA THR A 278 -10.18 -1.55 -7.49
C THR A 278 -10.67 -1.68 -6.05
N ASP A 279 -10.14 -2.64 -5.29
CA ASP A 279 -10.54 -2.91 -3.92
C ASP A 279 -9.74 -2.08 -2.90
N SER A 280 -10.34 -1.90 -1.73
CA SER A 280 -9.64 -1.41 -0.53
C SER A 280 -9.25 -2.59 0.35
N TYR A 281 -7.96 -2.76 0.60
CA TYR A 281 -7.45 -3.75 1.54
C TYR A 281 -7.65 -3.27 2.97
N ASP A 282 -7.95 -4.21 3.87
CA ASP A 282 -7.98 -3.98 5.32
C ASP A 282 -6.64 -4.43 5.93
N ILE A 283 -5.91 -3.47 6.48
CA ILE A 283 -4.63 -3.67 7.15
C ILE A 283 -4.83 -3.37 8.63
N ASN A 284 -5.39 -4.35 9.34
CA ASN A 284 -5.70 -4.25 10.78
C ASN A 284 -6.61 -3.06 11.15
N GLY A 285 -7.58 -2.72 10.30
CA GLY A 285 -8.50 -1.60 10.45
C GLY A 285 -8.11 -0.35 9.65
N ILE A 286 -6.88 -0.28 9.13
CA ILE A 286 -6.48 0.75 8.15
C ILE A 286 -6.99 0.33 6.78
N LYS A 287 -7.66 1.23 6.06
CA LYS A 287 -8.16 0.97 4.70
C LYS A 287 -7.20 1.55 3.66
N SER A 288 -6.74 0.74 2.72
CA SER A 288 -5.96 1.25 1.58
C SER A 288 -6.85 2.04 0.62
N MET A 289 -6.27 2.97 -0.13
CA MET A 289 -6.98 3.63 -1.23
C MET A 289 -7.24 2.62 -2.35
N PRO A 290 -8.46 2.51 -2.89
CA PRO A 290 -8.70 1.71 -4.10
C PRO A 290 -8.07 2.37 -5.34
N GLY A 291 -7.68 1.55 -6.31
CA GLY A 291 -7.33 2.03 -7.65
C GLY A 291 -8.55 2.43 -8.47
N THR A 292 -8.32 3.19 -9.54
CA THR A 292 -9.34 3.62 -10.49
C THR A 292 -8.80 3.48 -11.91
N PHE A 293 -9.54 2.81 -12.78
CA PHE A 293 -9.15 2.56 -14.16
C PHE A 293 -10.23 3.03 -15.11
N ASN A 294 -9.85 3.54 -16.28
CA ASN A 294 -10.81 4.00 -17.29
C ASN A 294 -10.52 3.34 -18.64
N PHE A 295 -11.18 2.21 -18.88
CA PHE A 295 -11.14 1.52 -20.17
C PHE A 295 -12.27 2.04 -21.08
N ASP A 296 -12.00 3.19 -21.68
CA ASP A 296 -12.94 3.92 -22.53
C ASP A 296 -13.30 3.14 -23.82
N THR A 297 -14.37 3.58 -24.48
CA THR A 297 -14.84 3.11 -25.79
C THR A 297 -14.03 3.66 -26.96
N TYR A 298 -13.31 4.77 -26.77
CA TYR A 298 -12.40 5.30 -27.79
C TYR A 298 -11.10 4.47 -27.82
N ASN A 299 -10.78 3.87 -28.97
CA ASN A 299 -9.66 2.91 -29.07
C ASN A 299 -8.31 3.52 -28.67
N ILE A 300 -8.04 4.80 -28.97
CA ILE A 300 -6.79 5.43 -28.56
C ILE A 300 -6.65 5.50 -27.03
N ASN A 301 -7.74 5.81 -26.33
CA ASN A 301 -7.77 5.88 -24.86
C ASN A 301 -7.62 4.48 -24.27
N LEU A 302 -8.36 3.48 -24.79
CA LEU A 302 -8.22 2.08 -24.39
C LEU A 302 -6.79 1.56 -24.60
N GLY A 303 -6.18 1.88 -25.75
CA GLY A 303 -4.80 1.50 -26.05
C GLY A 303 -3.79 2.11 -25.06
N TRP A 304 -3.99 3.36 -24.63
CA TRP A 304 -3.15 3.98 -23.60
C TRP A 304 -3.43 3.43 -22.19
N ALA A 305 -4.68 3.15 -21.85
CA ALA A 305 -5.08 2.51 -20.59
C ALA A 305 -4.39 1.15 -20.41
N GLY A 306 -4.43 0.29 -21.42
CA GLY A 306 -3.71 -1.00 -21.35
C GLY A 306 -2.18 -0.90 -21.38
N VAL A 307 -1.61 0.28 -21.65
CA VAL A 307 -0.18 0.56 -21.43
C VAL A 307 0.09 0.99 -19.98
N GLY A 308 -0.94 1.41 -19.24
CA GLY A 308 -0.88 2.02 -17.91
C GLY A 308 -0.78 3.54 -17.93
N GLN A 309 -1.18 4.15 -19.04
CA GLN A 309 -1.31 5.61 -19.21
C GLN A 309 -2.79 5.97 -19.36
N PHE A 310 -3.14 7.23 -19.64
CA PHE A 310 -4.49 7.79 -19.56
C PHE A 310 -4.91 8.15 -18.11
N GLU A 311 -6.05 7.67 -17.64
CA GLU A 311 -6.63 8.05 -16.35
C GLU A 311 -6.40 6.99 -15.25
N ASP A 312 -5.66 5.94 -15.58
CA ASP A 312 -5.43 4.81 -14.68
C ASP A 312 -4.58 5.20 -13.46
N LYS A 313 -5.07 4.82 -12.29
CA LYS A 313 -4.44 4.99 -10.98
C LYS A 313 -4.49 3.67 -10.23
N VAL A 314 -3.32 3.22 -9.78
CA VAL A 314 -3.20 2.04 -8.92
C VAL A 314 -2.72 2.44 -7.54
N ASN A 315 -3.21 1.76 -6.52
CA ASN A 315 -2.63 1.84 -5.20
C ASN A 315 -1.36 0.98 -5.12
N PRO A 316 -0.25 1.50 -4.58
CA PRO A 316 1.00 0.73 -4.53
C PRO A 316 0.88 -0.58 -3.74
N LEU A 317 0.12 -0.60 -2.64
CA LEU A 317 -0.12 -1.82 -1.86
C LEU A 317 -0.82 -2.88 -2.72
N SER A 318 -1.89 -2.53 -3.44
CA SER A 318 -2.62 -3.48 -4.31
C SER A 318 -1.72 -4.05 -5.40
N MET A 319 -0.87 -3.21 -6.02
CA MET A 319 0.10 -3.67 -7.01
C MET A 319 1.14 -4.61 -6.40
N MET A 320 1.59 -4.32 -5.17
CA MET A 320 2.51 -5.17 -4.44
C MET A 320 1.89 -6.53 -4.11
N VAL A 321 0.61 -6.58 -3.70
CA VAL A 321 -0.13 -7.82 -3.48
C VAL A 321 -0.25 -8.64 -4.77
N TYR A 322 -0.51 -7.99 -5.90
CA TYR A 322 -0.49 -8.66 -7.21
C TYR A 322 0.89 -9.26 -7.54
N MET A 323 2.00 -8.57 -7.24
CA MET A 323 3.34 -9.17 -7.42
C MET A 323 3.54 -10.39 -6.52
N GLY A 324 3.00 -10.34 -5.29
CA GLY A 324 3.00 -11.48 -4.38
C GLY A 324 2.19 -12.66 -4.90
N SER A 325 1.05 -12.42 -5.56
CA SER A 325 0.24 -13.52 -6.08
C SER A 325 0.91 -14.23 -7.24
N ILE A 326 1.65 -13.52 -8.10
CA ILE A 326 2.49 -14.16 -9.12
C ILE A 326 3.55 -15.05 -8.46
N ALA A 327 4.19 -14.57 -7.39
CA ALA A 327 5.19 -15.33 -6.64
C ALA A 327 4.61 -16.59 -5.96
N GLY A 328 3.39 -16.48 -5.42
CA GLY A 328 2.67 -17.56 -4.75
C GLY A 328 1.84 -18.43 -5.68
N GLY A 329 2.14 -18.45 -6.99
CA GLY A 329 1.49 -19.35 -7.95
C GLY A 329 0.01 -19.09 -8.16
N GLY A 330 -0.40 -17.82 -8.05
CA GLY A 330 -1.78 -17.34 -8.24
C GLY A 330 -2.40 -16.72 -6.99
N SER A 331 -1.78 -16.91 -5.82
CA SER A 331 -2.32 -16.50 -4.53
C SER A 331 -1.29 -15.81 -3.64
N ALA A 332 -1.75 -14.96 -2.73
CA ALA A 332 -0.90 -14.32 -1.73
C ALA A 332 -1.67 -14.06 -0.43
N ALA A 333 -0.95 -13.91 0.67
CA ALA A 333 -1.52 -13.43 1.92
C ALA A 333 -1.90 -11.94 1.82
N SER A 334 -3.02 -11.56 2.43
CA SER A 334 -3.45 -10.16 2.57
C SER A 334 -2.51 -9.39 3.50
N PRO A 335 -2.22 -8.11 3.21
CA PRO A 335 -1.24 -7.35 3.96
C PRO A 335 -1.69 -7.07 5.40
N VAL A 336 -0.80 -7.29 6.37
CA VAL A 336 -1.01 -7.01 7.80
C VAL A 336 0.16 -6.19 8.35
N LEU A 337 -0.15 -5.27 9.26
CA LEU A 337 0.84 -4.38 9.87
C LEU A 337 1.23 -4.84 11.28
N LYS A 338 0.32 -5.47 12.04
CA LYS A 338 0.57 -5.92 13.41
C LYS A 338 1.05 -7.38 13.45
N MET A 339 2.10 -7.65 14.22
CA MET A 339 2.59 -9.02 14.42
C MET A 339 1.53 -9.92 15.03
N GLY A 340 1.52 -11.19 14.62
CA GLY A 340 0.56 -12.20 15.12
C GLY A 340 -0.87 -12.03 14.59
N SER A 341 -1.12 -11.07 13.71
CA SER A 341 -2.40 -10.97 13.00
C SER A 341 -2.59 -12.13 12.05
N SER A 342 -3.79 -12.69 11.99
CA SER A 342 -4.17 -13.60 10.91
C SER A 342 -4.24 -12.83 9.59
N SER A 343 -3.70 -13.43 8.53
CA SER A 343 -3.86 -12.93 7.16
C SER A 343 -4.71 -13.90 6.34
N GLU A 344 -5.68 -13.34 5.60
CA GLU A 344 -6.48 -14.11 4.65
C GLU A 344 -5.71 -14.28 3.34
N THR A 345 -5.81 -15.46 2.72
CA THR A 345 -5.28 -15.69 1.38
C THR A 345 -6.20 -15.07 0.33
N VAL A 346 -5.63 -14.28 -0.58
CA VAL A 346 -6.29 -13.81 -1.80
C VAL A 346 -5.81 -14.63 -2.99
N GLU A 347 -6.75 -15.13 -3.77
CA GLU A 347 -6.52 -15.81 -5.05
C GLU A 347 -6.86 -14.82 -6.16
N LEU A 348 -5.87 -14.48 -7.01
CA LEU A 348 -6.01 -13.38 -7.98
C LEU A 348 -5.90 -13.86 -9.44
N ILE A 349 -5.10 -14.88 -9.72
CA ILE A 349 -4.93 -15.44 -11.07
C ILE A 349 -4.76 -16.95 -10.99
N ASP A 350 -5.00 -17.63 -12.10
CA ASP A 350 -4.75 -19.07 -12.18
C ASP A 350 -3.26 -19.41 -12.06
N SER A 351 -2.97 -20.63 -11.59
CA SER A 351 -1.61 -21.12 -11.40
C SER A 351 -0.79 -21.14 -12.70
N ASP A 352 -1.43 -21.49 -13.83
CA ASP A 352 -0.79 -21.45 -15.15
C ASP A 352 -0.49 -20.00 -15.60
N THR A 353 -1.39 -19.06 -15.31
CA THR A 353 -1.16 -17.63 -15.54
C THR A 353 0.03 -17.13 -14.72
N ALA A 354 0.08 -17.46 -13.43
CA ALA A 354 1.17 -17.09 -12.55
C ALA A 354 2.52 -17.64 -13.02
N LEU A 355 2.57 -18.91 -13.45
CA LEU A 355 3.78 -19.55 -13.97
C LEU A 355 4.30 -18.85 -15.25
N LYS A 356 3.39 -18.47 -16.15
CA LYS A 356 3.77 -17.76 -17.37
C LYS A 356 4.20 -16.31 -17.09
N MET A 357 3.53 -15.65 -16.14
CA MET A 357 3.93 -14.33 -15.64
C MET A 357 5.31 -14.34 -14.97
N ASP A 358 5.61 -15.36 -14.16
CA ASP A 358 6.95 -15.59 -13.58
C ASP A 358 8.02 -15.62 -14.68
N ALA A 359 7.85 -16.49 -15.68
CA ALA A 359 8.80 -16.62 -16.78
C ALA A 359 8.99 -15.31 -17.57
N LEU A 360 7.91 -14.58 -17.81
CA LEU A 360 7.91 -13.29 -18.50
C LEU A 360 8.66 -12.21 -17.70
N MET A 361 8.39 -12.11 -16.40
CA MET A 361 9.06 -11.15 -15.50
C MET A 361 10.52 -11.52 -15.27
N ARG A 362 10.85 -12.82 -15.24
CA ARG A 362 12.23 -13.29 -15.15
C ARG A 362 13.01 -12.96 -16.41
N ASN A 363 12.44 -13.24 -17.58
CA ASN A 363 13.03 -12.89 -18.88
C ASN A 363 13.30 -11.39 -19.00
N ASN A 364 12.42 -10.56 -18.45
CA ASN A 364 12.60 -9.13 -18.45
C ASN A 364 13.84 -8.68 -17.65
N VAL A 365 14.08 -9.28 -16.49
CA VAL A 365 15.29 -9.03 -15.68
C VAL A 365 16.53 -9.47 -16.43
N THR A 366 16.57 -10.70 -16.93
CA THR A 366 17.77 -11.26 -17.60
C THR A 366 18.09 -10.53 -18.90
N SER A 367 17.08 -10.04 -19.62
CA SER A 367 17.26 -9.39 -20.93
C SER A 367 17.55 -7.90 -20.85
N ASN A 368 17.03 -7.18 -19.84
CA ASN A 368 17.10 -5.71 -19.82
C ASN A 368 17.69 -5.09 -18.55
N TYR A 369 17.58 -5.75 -17.41
CA TYR A 369 18.01 -5.17 -16.14
C TYR A 369 19.35 -5.73 -15.67
N GLY A 370 19.64 -6.99 -16.02
CA GLY A 370 20.89 -7.69 -15.74
C GLY A 370 20.98 -8.19 -14.30
N ASP A 371 21.16 -9.49 -14.12
CA ASP A 371 21.30 -10.11 -12.79
C ASP A 371 22.50 -9.58 -12.00
N GLY A 372 23.56 -9.15 -12.68
CA GLY A 372 24.72 -8.56 -12.03
C GLY A 372 24.41 -7.29 -11.22
N ASN A 373 23.29 -6.62 -11.52
CA ASN A 373 22.82 -5.45 -10.75
C ASN A 373 22.03 -5.84 -9.48
N TYR A 374 21.63 -7.11 -9.34
CA TYR A 374 20.82 -7.64 -8.25
C TYR A 374 21.42 -8.95 -7.70
N PRO A 375 22.69 -8.93 -7.23
CA PRO A 375 23.41 -10.14 -6.89
C PRO A 375 22.69 -10.93 -5.80
N GLY A 376 22.46 -12.23 -6.03
CA GLY A 376 21.79 -13.12 -5.08
C GLY A 376 20.27 -12.93 -4.95
N LEU A 377 19.70 -11.89 -5.55
CA LEU A 377 18.27 -11.66 -5.61
C LEU A 377 17.78 -12.25 -6.94
N GLU A 378 17.24 -13.47 -6.93
CA GLU A 378 16.66 -14.10 -8.12
C GLU A 378 15.39 -13.37 -8.59
N LEU A 379 15.57 -12.18 -9.11
CA LEU A 379 14.53 -11.17 -9.26
C LEU A 379 13.58 -11.49 -10.42
N ARG A 380 12.29 -11.24 -10.20
CA ARG A 380 11.25 -11.08 -11.22
C ARG A 380 10.72 -9.67 -11.10
N ALA A 381 10.82 -8.86 -12.14
CA ALA A 381 10.45 -7.45 -12.02
C ALA A 381 10.01 -6.81 -13.33
N LYS A 382 9.33 -5.68 -13.19
CA LYS A 382 8.99 -4.77 -14.27
C LYS A 382 9.25 -3.32 -13.86
N SER A 383 10.00 -2.61 -14.71
CA SER A 383 10.12 -1.16 -14.65
C SER A 383 8.91 -0.47 -15.26
N GLY A 384 8.57 0.69 -14.71
CA GLY A 384 7.59 1.60 -15.26
C GLY A 384 8.16 3.00 -15.38
N THR A 385 7.57 3.74 -16.31
CA THR A 385 7.76 5.18 -16.47
C THR A 385 6.37 5.73 -16.69
N ALA A 386 5.91 6.54 -15.75
CA ALA A 386 4.59 7.18 -15.81
C ALA A 386 4.76 8.65 -16.20
N GLU A 387 4.27 9.01 -17.38
CA GLU A 387 4.44 10.36 -17.94
C GLU A 387 3.62 11.38 -17.13
N GLY A 388 4.28 12.43 -16.67
CA GLY A 388 3.72 13.46 -15.77
C GLY A 388 3.14 14.67 -16.49
N GLY A 389 2.67 14.54 -17.72
CA GLY A 389 2.27 15.66 -18.58
C GLY A 389 3.46 16.46 -19.15
N PRO A 390 3.21 17.40 -20.08
CA PRO A 390 4.27 18.11 -20.81
C PRO A 390 5.25 18.85 -19.88
N GLY A 391 6.55 18.62 -20.05
CA GLY A 391 7.62 19.34 -19.33
C GLY A 391 7.92 18.83 -17.92
N ARG A 392 7.21 17.79 -17.43
CA ARG A 392 7.50 17.13 -16.16
C ARG A 392 8.26 15.84 -16.41
N SER A 393 9.35 15.61 -15.68
CA SER A 393 10.02 14.31 -15.66
C SER A 393 9.05 13.21 -15.21
N PRO A 394 9.04 12.05 -15.88
CA PRO A 394 8.13 10.99 -15.51
C PRO A 394 8.47 10.37 -14.15
N ASP A 395 7.50 9.71 -13.54
CA ASP A 395 7.69 8.98 -12.28
C ASP A 395 8.33 7.61 -12.61
N ALA A 396 9.42 7.29 -11.90
CA ALA A 396 10.21 6.09 -12.12
C ALA A 396 9.69 4.96 -11.23
N TRP A 397 9.11 3.93 -11.84
CA TRP A 397 8.54 2.78 -11.13
C TRP A 397 9.38 1.52 -11.28
N PHE A 398 9.37 0.68 -10.25
CA PHE A 398 9.90 -0.67 -10.30
C PHE A 398 9.12 -1.55 -9.32
N CYS A 399 8.54 -2.64 -9.81
CA CYS A 399 7.77 -3.58 -8.98
C CYS A 399 8.13 -5.02 -9.35
N GLY A 400 7.91 -5.94 -8.43
CA GLY A 400 8.23 -7.34 -8.63
C GLY A 400 8.33 -8.11 -7.33
N TYR A 401 9.07 -9.21 -7.37
CA TYR A 401 9.35 -10.02 -6.18
C TYR A 401 10.71 -10.72 -6.27
N SER A 402 11.22 -11.13 -5.11
CA SER A 402 12.41 -11.97 -4.95
C SER A 402 12.24 -12.85 -3.70
N GLY A 403 12.31 -14.16 -3.87
CA GLY A 403 12.00 -15.10 -2.80
C GLY A 403 10.61 -14.85 -2.21
N ASP A 404 10.55 -14.65 -0.90
CA ASP A 404 9.29 -14.48 -0.16
C ASP A 404 8.78 -13.03 -0.15
N PHE A 405 9.48 -12.09 -0.79
CA PHE A 405 9.20 -10.67 -0.71
C PHE A 405 8.76 -10.09 -2.04
N ALA A 406 7.56 -9.51 -2.05
CA ALA A 406 7.07 -8.70 -3.14
C ALA A 406 7.20 -7.22 -2.78
N PHE A 407 7.49 -6.39 -3.78
CA PHE A 407 7.87 -5.00 -3.58
C PHE A 407 7.31 -4.08 -4.65
N VAL A 408 7.23 -2.81 -4.27
CA VAL A 408 6.91 -1.69 -5.15
C VAL A 408 7.76 -0.47 -4.79
N VAL A 409 8.37 0.15 -5.79
CA VAL A 409 9.16 1.36 -5.64
C VAL A 409 8.71 2.37 -6.68
N CYS A 410 8.51 3.61 -6.23
CA CYS A 410 8.34 4.75 -7.10
C CYS A 410 9.24 5.89 -6.65
N VAL A 411 9.92 6.53 -7.60
CA VAL A 411 10.63 7.79 -7.40
C VAL A 411 9.97 8.83 -8.29
N GLU A 412 9.26 9.77 -7.67
CA GLU A 412 8.51 10.80 -8.36
C GLU A 412 9.47 11.73 -9.10
N LYS A 413 9.13 12.06 -10.35
CA LYS A 413 9.97 12.82 -11.28
C LYS A 413 11.37 12.21 -11.46
N GLY A 414 11.52 10.92 -11.16
CA GLY A 414 12.78 10.19 -11.19
C GLY A 414 13.23 9.76 -12.59
N GLY A 415 12.39 9.90 -13.61
CA GLY A 415 12.72 9.49 -14.97
C GLY A 415 12.48 8.00 -15.21
N TYR A 416 13.56 7.24 -15.44
CA TYR A 416 13.47 5.86 -15.90
C TYR A 416 13.48 4.85 -14.74
N GLY A 417 12.44 4.02 -14.66
CA GLY A 417 12.23 3.04 -13.59
C GLY A 417 13.44 2.14 -13.27
N SER A 418 13.99 1.46 -14.27
CA SER A 418 15.11 0.53 -14.06
C SER A 418 16.42 1.21 -13.67
N ALA A 419 16.63 2.47 -14.05
CA ALA A 419 17.84 3.23 -13.73
C ALA A 419 17.77 3.91 -12.36
N VAL A 420 16.56 4.13 -11.83
CA VAL A 420 16.35 4.93 -10.61
C VAL A 420 15.65 4.14 -9.51
N ALA A 421 14.46 3.59 -9.77
CA ALA A 421 13.72 2.80 -8.79
C ALA A 421 14.29 1.38 -8.63
N GLY A 422 14.87 0.80 -9.70
CA GLY A 422 15.57 -0.50 -9.65
C GLY A 422 16.71 -0.55 -8.61
N PRO A 423 17.68 0.38 -8.64
CA PRO A 423 18.74 0.44 -7.63
C PRO A 423 18.23 0.68 -6.20
N VAL A 424 17.12 1.41 -6.03
CA VAL A 424 16.47 1.58 -4.73
C VAL A 424 15.91 0.24 -4.24
N ALA A 425 15.16 -0.47 -5.09
CA ALA A 425 14.66 -1.81 -4.77
C ALA A 425 15.80 -2.79 -4.43
N ASN A 426 16.91 -2.76 -5.18
CA ASN A 426 18.07 -3.59 -4.89
C ASN A 426 18.60 -3.33 -3.47
N LYS A 427 18.89 -2.07 -3.11
CA LYS A 427 19.41 -1.74 -1.78
C LYS A 427 18.52 -2.28 -0.65
N VAL A 428 17.21 -2.14 -0.80
CA VAL A 428 16.23 -2.54 0.22
C VAL A 428 16.14 -4.07 0.31
N LEU A 429 16.06 -4.76 -0.83
CA LEU A 429 16.02 -6.23 -0.85
C LEU A 429 17.33 -6.86 -0.36
N GLN A 430 18.49 -6.23 -0.62
CA GLN A 430 19.77 -6.68 -0.06
C GLN A 430 19.80 -6.52 1.47
N ALA A 431 19.24 -5.44 2.01
CA ALA A 431 19.13 -5.26 3.45
C ALA A 431 18.24 -6.33 4.10
N ILE A 432 17.17 -6.75 3.41
CA ILE A 432 16.34 -7.88 3.86
C ILE A 432 17.11 -9.20 3.79
N ALA A 433 17.84 -9.46 2.70
CA ALA A 433 18.58 -10.71 2.49
C ALA A 433 19.83 -10.87 3.39
N ALA A 434 20.30 -9.78 4.00
CA ALA A 434 21.44 -9.80 4.92
C ALA A 434 21.08 -10.25 6.34
N LYS A 435 19.78 -10.39 6.65
CA LYS A 435 19.24 -10.91 7.91
C LYS A 435 18.97 -12.40 7.79
#